data_AF-A0A8J9W6B1-F1
#
_entry.id   AF-A0A8J9W6B1-F1
#
_cell.length_a   1.000
_cell.length_b   1.000
_cell.length_c   1.000
_cell.angle_alpha   90.00
_cell.angle_beta   90.00
_cell.angle_gamma   90.00
#
_symmetry.space_group_name_H-M   'P 1'
#
loop_
_entity.id
_entity.type
_entity.pdbx_description
1 polymer ?
#
loop_
_entity_poly.entity_id
_entity_poly.type
_entity_poly.pdbx_seq_one_letter_code
_entity_poly.pdbx_strand_id
1 'polypeptide(L)'
;MFIGLEVVDNSENEEYQVQLNTSHYGVLDVTETLSGVQVDGRRTTCLIMRSSSLVLLNRQLQTVVYVNTVYDIDARDLVHFSYLNYQATFSIRIRVRKSPRLYDPGKDNDINNKVTIITKTFLRYPSVKALLNSTRMFYPKIRIVIADDSRPVEDLQAENTDHYVMPFGAGWFGGRNLALSQVTTPYFLWVDDDYVFVNDTKLEKFVEVLDNTNLDLVSGRVGNRNLMYSKLSILPGDDHGDCLVQGHGHYGRVPGYPHCYLTPKVTNFYMGRTDKVRAVGFDPTYSRYGHTEFFVDAMGRLRMAACEGVRIDHKSSRNKDYNKFRRGGGVSGNYRNIIMRRQYFKDNIHCWIKP
;
A
#
# COMPACT_ATOMS: atom_id res chain seq x y z
N MET A 1 -9.43 -9.45 23.69
CA MET A 1 -10.46 -10.41 24.12
C MET A 1 -10.41 -11.59 23.17
N PHE A 2 -10.35 -12.80 23.70
CA PHE A 2 -10.44 -14.01 22.89
C PHE A 2 -11.90 -14.32 22.63
N ILE A 3 -12.28 -14.41 21.36
CA ILE A 3 -13.65 -14.71 20.94
C ILE A 3 -13.70 -16.19 20.54
N GLY A 4 -14.63 -16.95 21.12
CA GLY A 4 -14.88 -18.34 20.72
C GLY A 4 -13.99 -19.39 21.38
N LEU A 5 -13.33 -19.08 22.50
CA LEU A 5 -12.66 -20.11 23.33
C LEU A 5 -13.69 -20.87 24.16
N GLU A 6 -13.82 -22.16 23.94
CA GLU A 6 -14.72 -23.03 24.71
C GLU A 6 -14.13 -24.42 24.90
N VAL A 7 -14.51 -25.07 26.00
CA VAL A 7 -14.31 -26.49 26.26
C VAL A 7 -15.62 -27.20 26.00
N VAL A 8 -15.57 -28.24 25.18
CA VAL A 8 -16.70 -29.17 24.97
C VAL A 8 -16.32 -30.48 25.65
N ASP A 9 -16.99 -30.78 26.78
CA ASP A 9 -16.85 -32.05 27.50
C ASP A 9 -18.24 -32.57 27.85
N ASN A 10 -18.50 -33.83 27.50
CA ASN A 10 -19.77 -34.51 27.75
C ASN A 10 -19.75 -35.34 29.04
N SER A 11 -18.65 -35.30 29.78
CA SER A 11 -18.46 -36.01 31.04
C SER A 11 -18.83 -35.11 32.22
N GLU A 12 -19.51 -35.67 33.22
CA GLU A 12 -19.71 -34.99 34.50
C GLU A 12 -18.41 -35.05 35.30
N ASN A 13 -17.79 -33.89 35.52
CA ASN A 13 -16.61 -33.74 36.36
C ASN A 13 -16.97 -32.91 37.59
N GLU A 14 -16.40 -33.27 38.75
CA GLU A 14 -16.59 -32.48 39.99
C GLU A 14 -16.02 -31.06 39.85
N GLU A 15 -14.96 -30.92 39.05
CA GLU A 15 -14.32 -29.64 38.74
C GLU A 15 -13.76 -29.65 37.32
N TYR A 16 -13.98 -28.56 36.59
CA TYR A 16 -13.39 -28.29 35.29
C TYR A 16 -12.27 -27.26 35.46
N GLN A 17 -11.05 -27.62 35.09
CA GLN A 17 -9.87 -26.74 35.15
C GLN A 17 -9.29 -26.50 33.75
N VAL A 18 -9.10 -25.24 33.39
CA VAL A 18 -8.36 -24.83 32.18
C VAL A 18 -7.15 -23.99 32.56
N GLN A 19 -6.10 -24.08 31.75
CA GLN A 19 -4.89 -23.28 31.87
C GLN A 19 -4.56 -22.63 30.53
N LEU A 20 -4.25 -21.34 30.57
CA LEU A 20 -3.75 -20.58 29.42
C LEU A 20 -2.34 -20.07 29.73
N ASN A 21 -1.39 -20.31 28.84
CA ASN A 21 -0.02 -19.81 28.97
C ASN A 21 0.39 -19.00 27.73
N THR A 22 0.93 -17.79 27.92
CA THR A 22 1.60 -17.01 26.87
C THR A 22 3.08 -17.36 26.82
N SER A 23 3.73 -17.20 25.65
CA SER A 23 5.14 -17.56 25.49
C SER A 23 6.11 -16.42 25.77
N HIS A 24 5.91 -15.24 25.14
CA HIS A 24 6.98 -14.24 25.05
C HIS A 24 6.58 -12.79 25.33
N TYR A 25 5.40 -12.33 24.90
CA TYR A 25 5.20 -10.90 24.64
C TYR A 25 4.06 -10.25 25.44
N GLY A 26 3.36 -11.02 26.25
CA GLY A 26 2.25 -10.48 27.02
C GLY A 26 1.76 -11.39 28.12
N VAL A 27 0.78 -10.88 28.84
CA VAL A 27 0.13 -11.50 29.98
C VAL A 27 -1.36 -11.66 29.72
N LEU A 28 -2.00 -12.50 30.50
CA LEU A 28 -3.42 -12.80 30.43
C LEU A 28 -4.14 -12.17 31.61
N ASP A 29 -5.31 -11.59 31.35
CA ASP A 29 -6.21 -11.06 32.37
C ASP A 29 -7.65 -11.41 31.98
N VAL A 30 -8.60 -11.09 32.84
CA VAL A 30 -10.04 -11.20 32.57
C VAL A 30 -10.69 -9.84 32.76
N THR A 31 -11.65 -9.48 31.90
CA THR A 31 -12.39 -8.21 32.04
C THR A 31 -13.29 -8.19 33.26
N GLU A 32 -13.78 -9.35 33.67
CA GLU A 32 -14.64 -9.55 34.83
C GLU A 32 -14.43 -10.96 35.41
N THR A 33 -14.83 -11.19 36.66
CA THR A 33 -14.77 -12.51 37.30
C THR A 33 -16.19 -12.93 37.65
N LEU A 34 -16.64 -14.05 37.11
CA LEU A 34 -17.98 -14.58 37.30
C LEU A 34 -18.07 -15.32 38.64
N SER A 35 -19.20 -15.15 39.34
CA SER A 35 -19.48 -15.92 40.56
C SER A 35 -19.54 -17.42 40.23
N GLY A 36 -18.87 -18.25 41.03
CA GLY A 36 -18.76 -19.69 40.78
C GLY A 36 -17.58 -20.11 39.89
N VAL A 37 -16.71 -19.17 39.49
CA VAL A 37 -15.45 -19.46 38.79
C VAL A 37 -14.27 -18.88 39.58
N GLN A 38 -13.31 -19.73 39.93
CA GLN A 38 -12.02 -19.29 40.48
C GLN A 38 -11.09 -18.93 39.34
N VAL A 39 -10.41 -17.78 39.43
CA VAL A 39 -9.46 -17.29 38.44
C VAL A 39 -8.14 -16.95 39.13
N ASP A 40 -7.09 -17.69 38.83
CA ASP A 40 -5.73 -17.48 39.36
C ASP A 40 -4.78 -16.99 38.26
N GLY A 41 -3.76 -16.22 38.64
CA GLY A 41 -2.70 -15.79 37.72
C GLY A 41 -3.06 -14.61 36.81
N ARG A 42 -4.04 -13.78 37.20
CA ARG A 42 -4.38 -12.53 36.50
C ARG A 42 -3.15 -11.63 36.34
N ARG A 43 -3.00 -11.05 35.15
CA ARG A 43 -1.85 -10.23 34.72
C ARG A 43 -0.51 -10.95 34.80
N THR A 44 -0.51 -12.27 34.63
CA THR A 44 0.71 -13.06 34.48
C THR A 44 0.68 -13.83 33.16
N THR A 45 1.76 -14.54 32.83
CA THR A 45 1.82 -15.37 31.63
C THR A 45 0.98 -16.64 31.73
N CYS A 46 0.56 -17.04 32.95
CA CYS A 46 -0.21 -18.25 33.21
C CYS A 46 -1.53 -17.88 33.89
N LEU A 47 -2.66 -18.11 33.22
CA LEU A 47 -4.01 -17.90 33.75
C LEU A 47 -4.68 -19.26 33.95
N ILE A 48 -5.12 -19.55 35.17
CA ILE A 48 -5.80 -20.80 35.51
C ILE A 48 -7.24 -20.48 35.93
N MET A 49 -8.21 -21.24 35.41
CA MET A 49 -9.62 -21.07 35.77
C MET A 49 -10.24 -22.40 36.17
N ARG A 50 -11.03 -22.39 37.24
CA ARG A 50 -11.70 -23.57 37.79
C ARG A 50 -13.17 -23.29 38.06
N SER A 51 -14.05 -24.25 37.76
CA SER A 51 -15.46 -24.20 38.15
C SER A 51 -16.06 -25.60 38.21
N SER A 52 -17.06 -25.81 39.05
CA SER A 52 -17.92 -27.01 39.01
C SER A 52 -18.96 -26.95 37.88
N SER A 53 -19.07 -25.83 37.17
CA SER A 53 -19.99 -25.68 36.03
C SER A 53 -19.22 -25.37 34.75
N LEU A 54 -19.25 -26.30 33.79
CA LEU A 54 -18.68 -26.10 32.46
C LEU A 54 -19.28 -24.88 31.75
N VAL A 55 -20.57 -24.61 31.95
CA VAL A 55 -21.25 -23.44 31.40
C VAL A 55 -20.67 -22.14 31.96
N LEU A 56 -20.43 -22.06 33.26
CA LEU A 56 -19.81 -20.88 33.87
C LEU A 56 -18.35 -20.72 33.45
N LEU A 57 -17.60 -21.83 33.36
CA LEU A 57 -16.22 -21.82 32.89
C LEU A 57 -16.11 -21.29 31.45
N ASN A 58 -16.98 -21.77 30.54
CA ASN A 58 -17.02 -21.31 29.16
C ASN A 58 -17.45 -19.85 29.04
N ARG A 59 -18.35 -19.36 29.91
CA ARG A 59 -18.67 -17.92 29.98
C ARG A 59 -17.47 -17.10 30.47
N GLN A 60 -16.73 -17.58 31.47
CA GLN A 60 -15.52 -16.91 31.96
C GLN A 60 -14.45 -16.85 30.86
N LEU A 61 -14.29 -17.90 30.05
CA LEU A 61 -13.34 -17.94 28.94
C LEU A 61 -13.54 -16.81 27.91
N GLN A 62 -14.79 -16.38 27.66
CA GLN A 62 -15.08 -15.27 26.74
C GLN A 62 -14.58 -13.90 27.26
N THR A 63 -14.29 -13.79 28.54
CA THR A 63 -13.82 -12.55 29.18
C THR A 63 -12.28 -12.41 29.16
N VAL A 64 -11.57 -13.46 28.73
CA VAL A 64 -10.11 -13.47 28.73
C VAL A 64 -9.57 -12.45 27.73
N VAL A 65 -8.62 -11.63 28.20
CA VAL A 65 -7.90 -10.65 27.41
C VAL A 65 -6.41 -10.90 27.47
N TYR A 66 -5.77 -10.68 26.34
CA TYR A 66 -4.32 -10.60 26.24
C TYR A 66 -3.89 -9.15 26.36
N VAL A 67 -2.88 -8.90 27.18
CA VAL A 67 -2.26 -7.59 27.38
C VAL A 67 -0.80 -7.71 26.98
N ASN A 68 -0.40 -7.04 25.90
CA ASN A 68 1.00 -6.99 25.52
C ASN A 68 1.81 -6.21 26.56
N THR A 69 2.99 -6.72 26.92
CA THR A 69 3.91 -6.08 27.87
C THR A 69 5.15 -5.50 27.19
N VAL A 70 5.36 -5.83 25.92
CA VAL A 70 6.40 -5.25 25.07
C VAL A 70 5.80 -4.31 24.02
N TYR A 71 6.58 -3.30 23.63
CA TYR A 71 6.27 -2.48 22.48
C TYR A 71 6.88 -3.11 21.23
N ASP A 72 6.02 -3.63 20.35
CA ASP A 72 6.38 -4.08 19.01
C ASP A 72 5.28 -3.64 18.02
N ILE A 73 5.67 -3.40 16.77
CA ILE A 73 4.77 -2.91 15.71
C ILE A 73 4.08 -4.03 14.92
N ASP A 74 4.64 -5.25 14.91
CA ASP A 74 4.05 -6.46 14.30
C ASP A 74 4.69 -7.75 14.86
N ALA A 75 4.42 -8.07 16.12
CA ALA A 75 4.87 -9.31 16.75
C ALA A 75 3.79 -10.40 16.73
N ARG A 76 4.23 -11.66 16.94
CA ARG A 76 3.33 -12.79 17.16
C ARG A 76 3.71 -13.47 18.46
N ASP A 77 2.75 -13.60 19.35
CA ASP A 77 2.87 -14.43 20.54
C ASP A 77 2.09 -15.72 20.36
N LEU A 78 2.49 -16.78 21.05
CA LEU A 78 1.75 -18.02 21.10
C LEU A 78 1.04 -18.13 22.44
N VAL A 79 -0.18 -18.64 22.40
CA VAL A 79 -0.95 -18.99 23.59
C VAL A 79 -1.28 -20.48 23.55
N HIS A 80 -0.90 -21.15 24.62
CA HIS A 80 -1.17 -22.55 24.87
C HIS A 80 -2.37 -22.66 25.78
N PHE A 81 -3.42 -23.31 25.30
CA PHE A 81 -4.63 -23.60 26.03
C PHE A 81 -4.65 -25.08 26.40
N SER A 82 -4.78 -25.40 27.68
CA SER A 82 -4.75 -26.76 28.20
C SER A 82 -6.01 -27.08 29.00
N TYR A 83 -6.55 -28.27 28.76
CA TYR A 83 -7.67 -28.87 29.49
C TYR A 83 -7.39 -30.37 29.63
N LEU A 84 -7.33 -30.89 30.86
CA LEU A 84 -6.87 -32.26 31.14
C LEU A 84 -5.51 -32.54 30.45
N ASN A 85 -5.43 -33.58 29.63
CA ASN A 85 -4.27 -33.96 28.82
C ASN A 85 -4.30 -33.37 27.40
N TYR A 86 -5.29 -32.53 27.08
CA TYR A 86 -5.40 -31.89 25.77
C TYR A 86 -4.75 -30.51 25.77
N GLN A 87 -4.17 -30.15 24.63
CA GLN A 87 -3.58 -28.84 24.41
C GLN A 87 -3.91 -28.31 23.01
N ALA A 88 -4.33 -27.06 22.95
CA ALA A 88 -4.47 -26.29 21.71
C ALA A 88 -3.47 -25.12 21.76
N THR A 89 -2.87 -24.77 20.62
CA THR A 89 -1.99 -23.60 20.51
C THR A 89 -2.51 -22.69 19.42
N PHE A 90 -2.63 -21.40 19.72
CA PHE A 90 -3.03 -20.38 18.76
C PHE A 90 -2.13 -19.16 18.86
N SER A 91 -2.05 -18.40 17.76
CA SER A 91 -1.19 -17.22 17.69
C SER A 91 -1.99 -15.93 17.91
N ILE A 92 -1.42 -15.00 18.66
CA ILE A 92 -1.93 -13.64 18.81
C ILE A 92 -1.00 -12.72 18.03
N ARG A 93 -1.60 -11.99 17.08
CA ARG A 93 -0.86 -10.96 16.34
C ARG A 93 -0.94 -9.63 17.07
N ILE A 94 0.17 -9.19 17.63
CA ILE A 94 0.31 -7.92 18.33
C ILE A 94 0.52 -6.84 17.27
N ARG A 95 -0.43 -5.91 17.18
CA ARG A 95 -0.39 -4.79 16.24
C ARG A 95 -0.82 -3.53 16.93
N VAL A 96 -0.01 -2.49 16.80
CA VAL A 96 -0.40 -1.14 17.17
C VAL A 96 -1.56 -0.70 16.27
N ARG A 97 -2.69 -0.32 16.88
CA ARG A 97 -3.81 0.27 16.13
C ARG A 97 -3.33 1.58 15.51
N LYS A 98 -3.43 1.69 14.19
CA LYS A 98 -3.12 2.94 13.48
C LYS A 98 -4.26 3.92 13.73
N SER A 99 -3.91 5.17 14.07
CA SER A 99 -4.91 6.24 14.12
C SER A 99 -5.55 6.39 12.74
N PRO A 100 -6.89 6.39 12.63
CA PRO A 100 -7.54 6.68 11.36
C PRO A 100 -7.20 8.11 10.95
N ARG A 101 -6.84 8.29 9.67
CA ARG A 101 -6.66 9.63 9.10
C ARG A 101 -7.95 10.00 8.39
N LEU A 102 -8.70 10.90 9.01
CA LEU A 102 -9.96 11.40 8.46
C LEU A 102 -9.66 12.56 7.51
N TYR A 103 -10.44 12.62 6.43
CA TYR A 103 -10.42 13.71 5.48
C TYR A 103 -11.86 14.21 5.34
N ASP A 104 -12.04 15.52 5.42
CA ASP A 104 -13.33 16.16 5.17
C ASP A 104 -13.46 16.41 3.66
N PRO A 105 -14.36 15.72 2.94
CA PRO A 105 -14.54 15.93 1.51
C PRO A 105 -15.33 17.23 1.20
N GLY A 106 -15.78 17.97 2.20
CA GLY A 106 -16.59 19.17 2.06
C GLY A 106 -18.06 18.87 1.70
N LYS A 107 -18.84 19.94 1.55
CA LYS A 107 -20.33 19.91 1.56
C LYS A 107 -21.00 19.07 0.46
N ASP A 108 -20.31 18.74 -0.62
CA ASP A 108 -20.90 18.01 -1.76
C ASP A 108 -20.06 16.82 -2.22
N ASN A 109 -19.14 16.35 -1.35
CA ASN A 109 -18.21 15.28 -1.70
C ASN A 109 -17.37 15.60 -2.97
N ASP A 110 -17.06 16.88 -3.16
CA ASP A 110 -16.43 17.41 -4.38
C ASP A 110 -15.07 16.76 -4.63
N ILE A 111 -14.86 16.30 -5.86
CA ILE A 111 -13.60 15.68 -6.28
C ILE A 111 -12.39 16.60 -6.11
N ASN A 112 -12.59 17.91 -6.18
CA ASN A 112 -11.52 18.90 -5.99
C ASN A 112 -10.93 18.84 -4.56
N ASN A 113 -11.71 18.40 -3.56
CA ASN A 113 -11.24 18.21 -2.18
C ASN A 113 -10.66 16.81 -1.95
N LYS A 114 -10.86 15.88 -2.89
CA LYS A 114 -10.44 14.48 -2.77
C LYS A 114 -9.16 14.15 -3.53
N VAL A 115 -8.92 14.82 -4.65
CA VAL A 115 -7.87 14.44 -5.60
C VAL A 115 -6.98 15.63 -5.93
N THR A 116 -5.67 15.42 -5.83
CA THR A 116 -4.66 16.31 -6.43
C THR A 116 -3.97 15.57 -7.57
N ILE A 117 -3.90 16.18 -8.75
CA ILE A 117 -3.12 15.61 -9.85
C ILE A 117 -1.66 15.99 -9.64
N ILE A 118 -0.76 15.03 -9.79
CA ILE A 118 0.68 15.27 -9.70
C ILE A 118 1.37 14.78 -10.96
N THR A 119 2.36 15.55 -11.40
CA THR A 119 3.17 15.21 -12.57
C THR A 119 4.60 15.70 -12.42
N LYS A 120 5.48 15.18 -13.27
CA LYS A 120 6.88 15.57 -13.36
C LYS A 120 7.23 15.81 -14.81
N THR A 121 7.81 16.97 -15.12
CA THR A 121 8.28 17.29 -16.47
C THR A 121 9.79 17.46 -16.54
N PHE A 122 10.34 17.24 -17.74
CA PHE A 122 11.75 17.49 -18.07
C PHE A 122 11.89 17.80 -19.55
N LEU A 123 12.25 19.03 -19.87
CA LEU A 123 12.51 19.54 -21.23
C LEU A 123 11.35 19.27 -22.21
N ARG A 124 10.10 19.16 -21.72
CA ARG A 124 8.92 18.77 -22.51
C ARG A 124 7.73 19.70 -22.25
N TYR A 125 7.96 21.01 -22.24
CA TYR A 125 6.90 22.00 -22.03
C TYR A 125 5.70 21.89 -22.98
N PRO A 126 5.84 21.57 -24.28
CA PRO A 126 4.69 21.35 -25.14
C PRO A 126 3.79 20.19 -24.67
N SER A 127 4.38 19.14 -24.08
CA SER A 127 3.63 18.01 -23.53
C SER A 127 2.94 18.38 -22.23
N VAL A 128 3.64 18.96 -21.25
CA VAL A 128 3.01 19.32 -19.96
C VAL A 128 1.94 20.41 -20.16
N LYS A 129 2.10 21.34 -21.10
CA LYS A 129 1.06 22.30 -21.47
C LYS A 129 -0.15 21.62 -22.09
N ALA A 130 0.04 20.59 -22.92
CA ALA A 130 -1.07 19.79 -23.46
C ALA A 130 -1.81 19.02 -22.35
N LEU A 131 -1.08 18.44 -21.40
CA LEU A 131 -1.64 17.82 -20.20
C LEU A 131 -2.51 18.83 -19.45
N LEU A 132 -1.94 19.98 -19.06
CA LEU A 132 -2.64 21.05 -18.34
C LEU A 132 -3.91 21.51 -19.05
N ASN A 133 -3.82 21.81 -20.34
CA ASN A 133 -4.97 22.24 -21.14
C ASN A 133 -6.07 21.18 -21.15
N SER A 134 -5.72 19.91 -21.40
CA SER A 134 -6.69 18.82 -21.40
C SER A 134 -7.31 18.60 -20.02
N THR A 135 -6.52 18.66 -18.94
CA THR A 135 -7.04 18.55 -17.58
C THR A 135 -8.03 19.67 -17.29
N ARG A 136 -7.74 20.91 -17.67
CA ARG A 136 -8.64 22.06 -17.42
C ARG A 136 -9.96 21.96 -18.20
N MET A 137 -9.99 21.27 -19.34
CA MET A 137 -11.24 21.01 -20.08
C MET A 137 -12.20 20.09 -19.31
N PHE A 138 -11.70 19.11 -18.56
CA PHE A 138 -12.53 18.12 -17.85
C PHE A 138 -12.67 18.41 -16.35
N TYR A 139 -11.64 18.99 -15.74
CA TYR A 139 -11.50 19.27 -14.31
C TYR A 139 -10.92 20.68 -14.11
N PRO A 140 -11.71 21.74 -14.34
CA PRO A 140 -11.20 23.11 -14.37
C PRO A 140 -10.62 23.59 -13.03
N LYS A 141 -11.15 23.09 -11.91
CA LYS A 141 -10.76 23.53 -10.54
C LYS A 141 -9.81 22.57 -9.83
N ILE A 142 -9.51 21.41 -10.40
CA ILE A 142 -8.70 20.41 -9.70
C ILE A 142 -7.28 20.93 -9.52
N ARG A 143 -6.72 20.74 -8.32
CA ARG A 143 -5.35 21.14 -8.04
C ARG A 143 -4.37 20.25 -8.80
N ILE A 144 -3.35 20.86 -9.40
CA ILE A 144 -2.26 20.20 -10.11
C ILE A 144 -0.94 20.61 -9.47
N VAL A 145 -0.06 19.66 -9.17
CA VAL A 145 1.31 19.92 -8.71
C VAL A 145 2.30 19.40 -9.75
N ILE A 146 3.20 20.27 -10.20
CA ILE A 146 4.22 19.96 -11.19
C ILE A 146 5.60 20.03 -10.53
N ALA A 147 6.33 18.92 -10.57
CA ALA A 147 7.76 18.91 -10.30
C ALA A 147 8.54 19.08 -11.61
N ASP A 148 9.38 20.10 -11.71
CA ASP A 148 10.09 20.45 -12.93
C ASP A 148 11.60 20.54 -12.70
N ASP A 149 12.35 19.62 -13.31
CA ASP A 149 13.81 19.59 -13.27
C ASP A 149 14.44 20.04 -14.60
N SER A 150 13.71 20.81 -15.41
CA SER A 150 14.17 21.37 -16.68
C SER A 150 15.09 22.57 -16.49
N ARG A 151 15.96 22.82 -17.48
CA ARG A 151 16.64 24.10 -17.68
C ARG A 151 16.73 24.39 -19.19
N PRO A 152 16.42 25.63 -19.65
CA PRO A 152 15.83 26.73 -18.87
C PRO A 152 14.42 26.39 -18.37
N VAL A 153 13.96 27.14 -17.35
CA VAL A 153 12.61 26.96 -16.79
C VAL A 153 11.61 27.84 -17.54
N GLU A 154 10.50 27.28 -18.01
CA GLU A 154 9.31 28.05 -18.42
C GLU A 154 8.34 28.07 -17.24
N ASP A 155 7.84 29.24 -16.87
CA ASP A 155 6.87 29.36 -15.78
C ASP A 155 5.54 28.69 -16.14
N LEU A 156 5.12 27.76 -15.29
CA LEU A 156 3.84 27.03 -15.40
C LEU A 156 2.89 27.35 -14.24
N GLN A 157 3.25 28.30 -13.37
CA GLN A 157 2.43 28.72 -12.24
C GLN A 157 1.11 29.31 -12.74
N ALA A 158 -0.01 28.85 -12.18
CA ALA A 158 -1.34 29.33 -12.52
C ALA A 158 -2.33 29.07 -11.37
N GLU A 159 -3.57 29.53 -11.51
CA GLU A 159 -4.64 29.18 -10.58
C GLU A 159 -4.82 27.64 -10.53
N ASN A 160 -4.88 27.09 -9.31
CA ASN A 160 -4.94 25.64 -9.04
C ASN A 160 -3.79 24.82 -9.66
N THR A 161 -2.66 25.46 -9.98
CA THR A 161 -1.45 24.81 -10.50
C THR A 161 -0.23 25.30 -9.75
N ASP A 162 0.41 24.42 -8.98
CA ASP A 162 1.64 24.73 -8.27
C ASP A 162 2.85 24.19 -9.04
N HIS A 163 3.78 25.09 -9.41
CA HIS A 163 4.98 24.74 -10.16
C HIS A 163 6.21 24.78 -9.26
N TYR A 164 6.79 23.60 -8.99
CA TYR A 164 7.99 23.45 -8.17
C TYR A 164 9.21 23.15 -9.03
N VAL A 165 10.19 24.05 -8.98
CA VAL A 165 11.45 23.91 -9.70
C VAL A 165 12.46 23.13 -8.87
N MET A 166 13.04 22.10 -9.48
CA MET A 166 14.08 21.24 -8.93
C MET A 166 15.47 21.59 -9.47
N PRO A 167 16.54 21.06 -8.86
CA PRO A 167 17.84 20.99 -9.52
C PRO A 167 17.74 20.32 -10.88
N PHE A 168 18.52 20.79 -11.86
CA PHE A 168 18.46 20.28 -13.23
C PHE A 168 18.70 18.76 -13.29
N GLY A 169 17.78 18.04 -13.93
CA GLY A 169 17.89 16.58 -14.08
C GLY A 169 17.88 15.80 -12.76
N ALA A 170 17.30 16.35 -11.68
CA ALA A 170 17.15 15.70 -10.38
C ALA A 170 16.44 14.32 -10.46
N GLY A 171 15.68 14.08 -11.52
CA GLY A 171 15.29 12.74 -11.92
C GLY A 171 13.85 12.37 -11.58
N TRP A 172 13.45 11.22 -12.11
CA TRP A 172 12.05 10.77 -12.14
C TRP A 172 11.46 10.60 -10.75
N PHE A 173 12.05 9.76 -9.90
CA PHE A 173 11.52 9.50 -8.56
C PHE A 173 11.75 10.64 -7.57
N GLY A 174 12.81 11.43 -7.73
CA GLY A 174 12.97 12.69 -7.03
C GLY A 174 11.78 13.63 -7.24
N GLY A 175 11.36 13.82 -8.49
CA GLY A 175 10.19 14.65 -8.80
C GLY A 175 8.86 14.05 -8.34
N ARG A 176 8.70 12.72 -8.35
CA ARG A 176 7.51 12.06 -7.76
C ARG A 176 7.37 12.37 -6.28
N ASN A 177 8.47 12.23 -5.52
CA ASN A 177 8.46 12.53 -4.08
C ASN A 177 8.16 14.00 -3.82
N LEU A 178 8.78 14.92 -4.58
CA LEU A 178 8.51 16.35 -4.45
C LEU A 178 7.02 16.61 -4.65
N ALA A 179 6.44 16.20 -5.77
CA ALA A 179 5.04 16.48 -6.05
C ALA A 179 4.10 15.81 -5.03
N LEU A 180 4.35 14.55 -4.66
CA LEU A 180 3.56 13.82 -3.66
C LEU A 180 3.64 14.46 -2.26
N SER A 181 4.78 15.06 -1.89
CA SER A 181 4.94 15.75 -0.60
C SER A 181 4.04 16.97 -0.46
N GLN A 182 3.62 17.58 -1.58
CA GLN A 182 2.75 18.77 -1.60
C GLN A 182 1.25 18.41 -1.62
N VAL A 183 0.90 17.13 -1.73
CA VAL A 183 -0.49 16.66 -1.74
C VAL A 183 -1.08 16.69 -0.33
N THR A 184 -2.21 17.40 -0.21
CA THR A 184 -3.00 17.52 1.02
C THR A 184 -4.31 16.73 0.97
N THR A 185 -4.76 16.35 -0.21
CA THR A 185 -5.98 15.57 -0.44
C THR A 185 -5.79 14.07 -0.11
N PRO A 186 -6.87 13.33 0.22
CA PRO A 186 -6.79 11.89 0.53
C PRO A 186 -6.22 11.05 -0.60
N TYR A 187 -6.45 11.46 -1.85
CA TYR A 187 -5.96 10.79 -3.03
C TYR A 187 -5.10 11.72 -3.88
N PHE A 188 -4.15 11.13 -4.60
CA PHE A 188 -3.47 11.78 -5.71
C PHE A 188 -3.62 10.94 -6.97
N LEU A 189 -3.56 11.60 -8.12
CA LEU A 189 -3.43 10.94 -9.41
C LEU A 189 -2.03 11.19 -9.97
N TRP A 190 -1.28 10.12 -10.22
CA TRP A 190 -0.04 10.21 -10.99
C TRP A 190 -0.33 10.20 -12.50
N VAL A 191 0.19 11.18 -13.22
CA VAL A 191 0.20 11.24 -14.69
C VAL A 191 1.60 11.61 -15.19
N ASP A 192 2.07 10.95 -16.25
CA ASP A 192 3.26 11.42 -16.93
C ASP A 192 2.94 12.72 -17.70
N ASP A 193 3.92 13.60 -17.85
CA ASP A 193 3.79 14.91 -18.50
C ASP A 193 3.33 14.87 -19.97
N ASP A 194 3.39 13.71 -20.62
CA ASP A 194 2.89 13.52 -21.99
C ASP A 194 1.52 12.88 -22.08
N TYR A 195 0.80 12.80 -20.96
CA TYR A 195 -0.58 12.32 -20.95
C TYR A 195 -1.57 13.44 -21.31
N VAL A 196 -2.72 13.06 -21.85
CA VAL A 196 -3.83 13.98 -22.11
C VAL A 196 -5.14 13.37 -21.64
N PHE A 197 -5.94 14.19 -20.95
CA PHE A 197 -7.27 13.80 -20.51
C PHE A 197 -8.21 13.73 -21.71
N VAL A 198 -9.08 12.72 -21.67
CA VAL A 198 -10.10 12.46 -22.68
C VAL A 198 -11.44 12.24 -21.99
N ASN A 199 -12.52 12.09 -22.77
CA ASN A 199 -13.85 11.91 -22.19
C ASN A 199 -13.93 10.70 -21.23
N ASP A 200 -13.12 9.67 -21.47
CA ASP A 200 -13.03 8.45 -20.66
C ASP A 200 -12.16 8.60 -19.39
N THR A 201 -11.52 9.76 -19.17
CA THR A 201 -10.69 10.01 -17.98
C THR A 201 -11.57 10.45 -16.80
N LYS A 202 -12.40 9.53 -16.28
CA LYS A 202 -13.31 9.78 -15.15
C LYS A 202 -12.67 9.43 -13.81
N LEU A 203 -12.13 10.43 -13.11
CA LEU A 203 -11.45 10.28 -11.83
C LEU A 203 -12.38 9.79 -10.70
N GLU A 204 -13.66 10.11 -10.79
CA GLU A 204 -14.71 9.68 -9.86
C GLU A 204 -14.76 8.16 -9.73
N LYS A 205 -14.53 7.42 -10.83
CA LYS A 205 -14.51 5.95 -10.82
C LYS A 205 -13.34 5.38 -10.02
N PHE A 206 -12.19 6.06 -10.01
CA PHE A 206 -11.08 5.65 -9.16
C PHE A 206 -11.38 5.93 -7.68
N VAL A 207 -11.95 7.10 -7.39
CA VAL A 207 -12.37 7.46 -6.02
C VAL A 207 -13.40 6.45 -5.50
N GLU A 208 -14.41 6.11 -6.31
CA GLU A 208 -15.44 5.12 -5.96
C GLU A 208 -14.84 3.77 -5.57
N VAL A 209 -13.91 3.24 -6.38
CA VAL A 209 -13.22 1.98 -6.08
C VAL A 209 -12.41 2.09 -4.79
N LEU A 210 -11.68 3.18 -4.58
CA LEU A 210 -10.84 3.35 -3.38
C LEU A 210 -11.67 3.56 -2.12
N ASP A 211 -12.80 4.29 -2.18
CA ASP A 211 -13.70 4.55 -1.05
C ASP A 211 -14.43 3.29 -0.59
N ASN A 212 -14.76 2.36 -1.50
CA ASN A 212 -15.58 1.18 -1.22
C ASN A 212 -14.79 -0.14 -1.14
N THR A 213 -13.46 -0.08 -1.20
CA THR A 213 -12.60 -1.27 -1.07
C THR A 213 -11.45 -1.00 -0.11
N ASN A 214 -10.70 -2.05 0.23
CA ASN A 214 -9.46 -1.92 0.98
C ASN A 214 -8.22 -1.77 0.09
N LEU A 215 -8.40 -1.27 -1.14
CA LEU A 215 -7.30 -0.93 -2.03
C LEU A 215 -6.64 0.38 -1.59
N ASP A 216 -5.32 0.42 -1.77
CA ASP A 216 -4.49 1.60 -1.56
C ASP A 216 -4.17 2.32 -2.88
N LEU A 217 -4.26 1.63 -4.01
CA LEU A 217 -3.94 2.17 -5.34
C LEU A 217 -4.74 1.47 -6.44
N VAL A 218 -5.27 2.26 -7.38
CA VAL A 218 -5.99 1.78 -8.56
C VAL A 218 -5.43 2.41 -9.83
N SER A 219 -5.22 1.63 -10.89
CA SER A 219 -4.78 2.12 -12.18
C SER A 219 -5.84 2.00 -13.27
N GLY A 220 -5.65 2.78 -14.34
CA GLY A 220 -6.45 2.70 -15.55
C GLY A 220 -5.65 2.28 -16.77
N ARG A 221 -6.29 2.44 -17.93
CA ARG A 221 -5.72 2.15 -19.24
C ARG A 221 -5.01 3.37 -19.80
N VAL A 222 -3.92 3.14 -20.54
CA VAL A 222 -3.19 4.19 -21.23
C VAL A 222 -3.20 3.94 -22.73
N GLY A 223 -3.71 4.90 -23.50
CA GLY A 223 -3.93 4.76 -24.93
C GLY A 223 -4.92 3.66 -25.29
N ASN A 224 -4.73 3.08 -26.46
CA ASN A 224 -5.50 1.94 -26.96
C ASN A 224 -4.91 0.58 -26.55
N ARG A 225 -3.96 0.56 -25.60
CA ARG A 225 -3.34 -0.69 -25.12
C ARG A 225 -4.28 -1.40 -24.16
N ASN A 226 -4.24 -2.72 -24.10
CA ASN A 226 -4.97 -3.47 -23.07
C ASN A 226 -4.53 -3.04 -21.67
N LEU A 227 -5.44 -3.21 -20.71
CA LEU A 227 -5.16 -2.97 -19.30
C LEU A 227 -3.94 -3.79 -18.87
N MET A 228 -2.94 -3.13 -18.26
CA MET A 228 -1.73 -3.83 -17.84
C MET A 228 -1.81 -4.20 -16.36
N TYR A 229 -1.50 -5.46 -16.10
CA TYR A 229 -1.26 -6.01 -14.77
C TYR A 229 -0.11 -7.02 -14.87
N SER A 230 0.64 -7.19 -13.80
CA SER A 230 1.70 -8.20 -13.73
C SER A 230 1.69 -8.89 -12.38
N LYS A 231 2.04 -10.17 -12.35
CA LYS A 231 2.37 -10.87 -11.11
C LYS A 231 3.80 -10.52 -10.72
N LEU A 232 4.01 -10.28 -9.44
CA LEU A 232 5.31 -10.12 -8.80
C LEU A 232 5.31 -10.97 -7.54
N SER A 233 6.37 -11.74 -7.36
CA SER A 233 6.61 -12.54 -6.17
C SER A 233 8.10 -12.55 -5.84
N ILE A 234 8.43 -12.63 -4.56
CA ILE A 234 9.77 -12.95 -4.08
C ILE A 234 9.74 -14.41 -3.64
N LEU A 235 10.62 -15.23 -4.22
CA LEU A 235 10.84 -16.60 -3.79
C LEU A 235 12.08 -16.63 -2.87
N PRO A 236 12.00 -17.32 -1.72
CA PRO A 236 13.18 -17.57 -0.90
C PRO A 236 14.28 -18.20 -1.75
N GLY A 237 15.47 -17.61 -1.73
CA GLY A 237 16.63 -18.18 -2.40
C GLY A 237 17.59 -18.87 -1.42
N ASP A 238 18.89 -18.73 -1.67
CA ASP A 238 19.97 -19.29 -0.86
C ASP A 238 20.76 -18.19 -0.13
N ASP A 239 21.96 -18.52 0.35
CA ASP A 239 22.86 -17.58 1.04
C ASP A 239 23.25 -16.36 0.18
N HIS A 240 22.99 -16.37 -1.13
CA HIS A 240 23.25 -15.27 -2.04
C HIS A 240 22.08 -14.29 -2.21
N GLY A 241 20.90 -14.61 -1.66
CA GLY A 241 19.72 -13.75 -1.65
C GLY A 241 18.49 -14.41 -2.24
N ASP A 242 17.44 -13.66 -2.50
CA ASP A 242 16.15 -14.12 -3.01
C ASP A 242 16.00 -14.01 -4.54
N CYS A 243 14.89 -14.53 -5.06
CA CYS A 243 14.55 -14.51 -6.47
C CYS A 243 13.28 -13.72 -6.76
N LEU A 244 13.39 -12.67 -7.60
CA LEU A 244 12.23 -11.92 -8.08
C LEU A 244 11.61 -12.60 -9.30
N VAL A 245 10.34 -13.00 -9.18
CA VAL A 245 9.56 -13.55 -10.29
C VAL A 245 8.60 -12.50 -10.80
N GLN A 246 8.70 -12.18 -12.10
CA GLN A 246 7.77 -11.27 -12.77
C GLN A 246 7.08 -11.99 -13.93
N GLY A 247 5.79 -12.29 -13.77
CA GLY A 247 4.96 -12.93 -14.80
C GLY A 247 3.79 -12.07 -15.26
N HIS A 248 3.12 -12.51 -16.32
CA HIS A 248 1.85 -11.93 -16.75
C HIS A 248 0.69 -12.41 -15.86
N GLY A 249 -0.35 -11.59 -15.69
CA GLY A 249 -1.58 -11.95 -15.00
C GLY A 249 -1.86 -11.18 -13.71
N HIS A 250 -2.91 -11.60 -13.01
CA HIS A 250 -3.46 -10.97 -11.80
C HIS A 250 -3.83 -12.05 -10.75
N TYR A 251 -4.14 -11.62 -9.52
CA TYR A 251 -4.50 -12.48 -8.38
C TYR A 251 -6.03 -12.53 -8.15
N GLY A 252 -6.79 -12.61 -9.24
CA GLY A 252 -8.25 -12.57 -9.21
C GLY A 252 -8.84 -11.16 -9.34
N ARG A 253 -10.16 -11.08 -9.18
CA ARG A 253 -10.95 -9.84 -9.29
C ARG A 253 -11.12 -9.18 -7.92
N VAL A 254 -11.35 -7.88 -7.93
CA VAL A 254 -11.73 -7.13 -6.72
C VAL A 254 -13.20 -7.46 -6.41
N PRO A 255 -13.54 -7.91 -5.18
CA PRO A 255 -14.94 -8.16 -4.80
C PRO A 255 -15.81 -6.91 -5.02
N GLY A 256 -16.97 -7.08 -5.67
CA GLY A 256 -17.87 -5.98 -6.04
C GLY A 256 -17.47 -5.21 -7.31
N TYR A 257 -16.25 -5.38 -7.82
CA TYR A 257 -15.72 -4.65 -8.98
C TYR A 257 -15.18 -5.62 -10.04
N PRO A 258 -16.04 -6.22 -10.88
CA PRO A 258 -15.65 -7.32 -11.78
C PRO A 258 -14.65 -6.92 -12.88
N HIS A 259 -14.57 -5.63 -13.20
CA HIS A 259 -13.64 -5.03 -14.16
C HIS A 259 -12.32 -4.55 -13.53
N CYS A 260 -12.09 -4.91 -12.27
CA CYS A 260 -10.87 -4.58 -11.52
C CYS A 260 -10.14 -5.85 -11.12
N TYR A 261 -8.82 -5.88 -11.35
CA TYR A 261 -7.98 -7.05 -11.20
C TYR A 261 -6.87 -6.79 -10.18
N LEU A 262 -6.79 -7.62 -9.14
CA LEU A 262 -5.78 -7.49 -8.08
C LEU A 262 -4.39 -7.78 -8.64
N THR A 263 -3.45 -6.85 -8.49
CA THR A 263 -2.09 -7.01 -9.04
C THR A 263 -1.07 -6.19 -8.24
N PRO A 264 0.15 -6.69 -8.04
CA PRO A 264 1.21 -5.93 -7.38
C PRO A 264 1.87 -4.89 -8.30
N LYS A 265 1.58 -4.88 -9.61
CA LYS A 265 2.21 -3.94 -10.54
C LYS A 265 1.25 -3.47 -11.62
N VAL A 266 1.16 -2.15 -11.74
CA VAL A 266 0.23 -1.46 -12.65
C VAL A 266 0.95 -0.48 -13.57
N THR A 267 0.23 0.07 -14.55
CA THR A 267 0.73 1.15 -15.43
C THR A 267 0.95 2.45 -14.64
N ASN A 268 1.84 3.33 -15.12
CA ASN A 268 2.07 4.68 -14.58
C ASN A 268 0.91 5.67 -14.83
N PHE A 269 -0.33 5.20 -14.71
CA PHE A 269 -1.54 6.01 -14.66
C PHE A 269 -2.41 5.45 -13.55
N TYR A 270 -2.29 6.03 -12.36
CA TYR A 270 -2.94 5.49 -11.17
C TYR A 270 -3.33 6.57 -10.18
N MET A 271 -4.40 6.29 -9.45
CA MET A 271 -4.80 7.02 -8.26
C MET A 271 -4.38 6.23 -7.02
N GLY A 272 -3.74 6.88 -6.06
CA GLY A 272 -3.29 6.25 -4.81
C GLY A 272 -3.77 7.01 -3.59
N ARG A 273 -3.98 6.29 -2.48
CA ARG A 273 -4.09 6.87 -1.14
C ARG A 273 -2.79 7.59 -0.79
N THR A 274 -2.89 8.89 -0.57
CA THR A 274 -1.74 9.78 -0.39
C THR A 274 -0.83 9.32 0.74
N ASP A 275 -1.40 8.98 1.89
CA ASP A 275 -0.65 8.52 3.07
C ASP A 275 0.04 7.18 2.84
N LYS A 276 -0.62 6.25 2.14
CA LYS A 276 -0.11 4.90 1.86
C LYS A 276 1.07 4.92 0.92
N VAL A 277 0.94 5.62 -0.21
CA VAL A 277 2.03 5.72 -1.18
C VAL A 277 3.18 6.53 -0.62
N ARG A 278 2.91 7.59 0.17
CA ARG A 278 3.95 8.36 0.84
C ARG A 278 4.74 7.52 1.85
N ALA A 279 4.08 6.59 2.54
CA ALA A 279 4.77 5.67 3.46
C ALA A 279 5.72 4.71 2.72
N VAL A 280 5.40 4.32 1.48
CA VAL A 280 6.32 3.52 0.64
C VAL A 280 7.47 4.39 0.14
N GLY A 281 7.16 5.55 -0.45
CA GLY A 281 8.13 6.44 -1.07
C GLY A 281 8.60 5.95 -2.43
N PHE A 282 9.39 6.79 -3.12
CA PHE A 282 10.08 6.44 -4.36
C PHE A 282 11.59 6.63 -4.16
N ASP A 283 12.48 5.66 -4.44
CA ASP A 283 13.93 5.87 -4.27
C ASP A 283 14.45 6.91 -5.29
N PRO A 284 14.89 8.12 -4.87
CA PRO A 284 15.32 9.18 -5.78
C PRO A 284 16.48 8.80 -6.70
N THR A 285 17.23 7.73 -6.37
CA THR A 285 18.34 7.25 -7.19
C THR A 285 17.87 6.81 -8.58
N TYR A 286 16.61 6.37 -8.72
CA TYR A 286 16.03 6.01 -10.02
C TYR A 286 15.60 7.28 -10.78
N SER A 287 16.61 7.97 -11.32
CA SER A 287 16.47 9.25 -12.01
C SER A 287 15.88 9.16 -13.43
N ARG A 288 15.94 8.00 -14.11
CA ARG A 288 15.47 7.87 -15.51
C ARG A 288 14.34 6.85 -15.72
N TYR A 289 14.45 5.67 -15.12
CA TYR A 289 13.39 4.68 -15.10
C TYR A 289 13.48 3.81 -13.86
N GLY A 290 12.31 3.41 -13.38
CA GLY A 290 12.05 2.61 -12.17
C GLY A 290 10.69 1.91 -12.25
N HIS A 291 10.22 1.59 -13.46
CA HIS A 291 8.85 1.07 -13.72
C HIS A 291 8.47 -0.19 -12.91
N THR A 292 9.45 -0.93 -12.40
CA THR A 292 9.22 -2.09 -11.53
C THR A 292 9.59 -1.79 -10.08
N GLU A 293 10.56 -0.91 -9.83
CA GLU A 293 11.17 -0.75 -8.50
C GLU A 293 10.14 -0.35 -7.44
N PHE A 294 9.37 0.71 -7.69
CA PHE A 294 8.34 1.16 -6.75
C PHE A 294 7.35 0.04 -6.40
N PHE A 295 7.02 -0.80 -7.38
CA PHE A 295 6.09 -1.90 -7.17
C PHE A 295 6.72 -3.07 -6.40
N VAL A 296 8.04 -3.24 -6.46
CA VAL A 296 8.78 -4.17 -5.60
C VAL A 296 8.77 -3.66 -4.16
N ASP A 297 9.11 -2.39 -3.95
CA ASP A 297 9.05 -1.73 -2.64
C ASP A 297 7.64 -1.73 -2.03
N ALA A 298 6.61 -1.67 -2.87
CA ALA A 298 5.22 -1.70 -2.46
C ALA A 298 4.69 -3.10 -2.12
N MET A 299 5.40 -4.17 -2.48
CA MET A 299 4.95 -5.54 -2.18
C MET A 299 4.81 -5.75 -0.68
N GLY A 300 3.68 -6.32 -0.25
CA GLY A 300 3.34 -6.49 1.17
C GLY A 300 2.93 -5.20 1.90
N ARG A 301 3.03 -4.02 1.25
CA ARG A 301 2.73 -2.72 1.87
C ARG A 301 1.50 -2.03 1.27
N LEU A 302 1.26 -2.21 -0.03
CA LEU A 302 0.09 -1.67 -0.74
C LEU A 302 -0.76 -2.78 -1.34
N ARG A 303 -2.08 -2.65 -1.22
CA ARG A 303 -3.05 -3.46 -1.97
C ARG A 303 -3.47 -2.70 -3.22
N MET A 304 -3.24 -3.28 -4.40
CA MET A 304 -3.40 -2.56 -5.67
C MET A 304 -4.25 -3.32 -6.67
N ALA A 305 -4.89 -2.59 -7.58
CA ALA A 305 -5.65 -3.17 -8.68
C ALA A 305 -5.51 -2.36 -9.97
N ALA A 306 -5.62 -3.04 -11.11
CA ALA A 306 -5.83 -2.40 -12.40
C ALA A 306 -7.30 -2.52 -12.78
N CYS A 307 -7.94 -1.41 -13.16
CA CYS A 307 -9.36 -1.38 -13.52
C CYS A 307 -9.57 -0.93 -14.97
N GLU A 308 -10.55 -1.53 -15.63
CA GLU A 308 -11.08 -1.01 -16.88
C GLU A 308 -11.96 0.24 -16.61
N GLY A 309 -12.35 0.95 -17.66
CA GLY A 309 -13.37 2.01 -17.57
C GLY A 309 -12.85 3.41 -17.24
N VAL A 310 -11.55 3.57 -16.94
CA VAL A 310 -10.84 4.85 -16.92
C VAL A 310 -9.65 4.78 -17.87
N ARG A 311 -9.57 5.72 -18.82
CA ARG A 311 -8.50 5.78 -19.81
C ARG A 311 -7.89 7.17 -19.87
N ILE A 312 -6.59 7.23 -20.12
CA ILE A 312 -5.86 8.44 -20.48
C ILE A 312 -5.10 8.21 -21.80
N ASP A 313 -4.91 9.24 -22.60
CA ASP A 313 -4.15 9.16 -23.87
C ASP A 313 -2.77 9.79 -23.74
N HIS A 314 -1.95 9.66 -24.80
CA HIS A 314 -0.65 10.31 -24.88
C HIS A 314 -0.60 11.36 -25.99
N LYS A 315 0.08 12.48 -25.71
CA LYS A 315 0.55 13.46 -26.69
C LYS A 315 2.01 13.81 -26.40
N SER A 316 2.90 12.95 -26.88
CA SER A 316 4.34 13.06 -26.66
C SER A 316 4.98 14.08 -27.60
N SER A 317 5.73 15.01 -27.02
CA SER A 317 6.71 15.85 -27.72
C SER A 317 8.11 15.39 -27.32
N ARG A 318 8.98 15.18 -28.31
CA ARG A 318 10.37 14.79 -28.06
C ARG A 318 11.27 15.76 -28.81
N ASN A 319 12.17 16.42 -28.09
CA ASN A 319 13.23 17.24 -28.68
C ASN A 319 14.59 16.54 -28.59
N LYS A 320 15.59 17.10 -29.27
CA LYS A 320 16.95 16.54 -29.34
C LYS A 320 17.60 16.46 -27.96
N ASP A 321 17.43 17.49 -27.13
CA ASP A 321 18.03 17.56 -25.80
C ASP A 321 17.46 16.50 -24.86
N TYR A 322 16.12 16.41 -24.77
CA TYR A 322 15.43 15.36 -24.04
C TYR A 322 15.88 13.97 -24.48
N ASN A 323 16.01 13.73 -25.79
CA ASN A 323 16.44 12.42 -26.31
C ASN A 323 17.88 12.07 -25.90
N LYS A 324 18.79 13.06 -25.78
CA LYS A 324 20.16 12.86 -25.27
C LYS A 324 20.13 12.31 -23.85
N PHE A 325 19.33 12.91 -22.97
CA PHE A 325 19.16 12.41 -21.60
C PHE A 325 18.39 11.09 -21.56
N ARG A 326 17.35 10.89 -22.37
CA ARG A 326 16.61 9.62 -22.38
C ARG A 326 17.49 8.42 -22.74
N ARG A 327 18.46 8.61 -23.65
CA ARG A 327 19.36 7.54 -24.14
C ARG A 327 20.62 7.32 -23.28
N GLY A 328 20.69 7.91 -22.09
CA GLY A 328 21.83 7.71 -21.18
C GLY A 328 22.90 8.81 -21.23
N GLY A 329 22.69 9.88 -22.01
CA GLY A 329 23.60 11.04 -22.00
C GLY A 329 23.74 11.61 -20.59
N GLY A 330 24.98 11.84 -20.15
CA GLY A 330 25.31 12.38 -18.82
C GLY A 330 25.49 11.35 -17.70
N VAL A 331 25.46 10.05 -17.97
CA VAL A 331 25.85 9.00 -17.00
C VAL A 331 26.99 8.18 -17.62
N SER A 332 28.09 8.01 -16.88
CA SER A 332 29.18 7.11 -17.29
C SER A 332 28.73 5.66 -17.13
N GLY A 333 28.74 4.89 -18.23
CA GLY A 333 28.36 3.47 -18.25
C GLY A 333 26.89 3.21 -18.57
N ASN A 334 26.50 1.93 -18.57
CA ASN A 334 25.13 1.53 -18.87
C ASN A 334 24.24 1.73 -17.63
N TYR A 335 23.49 2.84 -17.59
CA TYR A 335 22.55 3.17 -16.51
C TYR A 335 21.62 1.99 -16.15
N ARG A 336 21.25 1.13 -17.13
CA ARG A 336 20.46 -0.08 -16.88
C ARG A 336 21.14 -1.07 -15.96
N ASN A 337 22.41 -1.30 -16.20
CA ASN A 337 23.18 -2.23 -15.40
C ASN A 337 23.39 -1.67 -14.00
N ILE A 338 23.59 -0.35 -13.87
CA ILE A 338 23.75 0.33 -12.57
C ILE A 338 22.48 0.16 -11.73
N ILE A 339 21.31 0.51 -12.27
CA ILE A 339 20.08 0.41 -11.48
C ILE A 339 19.63 -1.04 -11.25
N MET A 340 19.92 -1.97 -12.18
CA MET A 340 19.63 -3.38 -11.94
C MET A 340 20.51 -3.90 -10.80
N ARG A 341 21.82 -3.65 -10.80
CA ARG A 341 22.70 -4.02 -9.69
C ARG A 341 22.24 -3.42 -8.36
N ARG A 342 21.77 -2.17 -8.37
CA ARG A 342 21.20 -1.54 -7.19
C ARG A 342 19.95 -2.24 -6.71
N GLN A 343 19.01 -2.58 -7.59
CA GLN A 343 17.81 -3.35 -7.22
C GLN A 343 18.19 -4.68 -6.57
N TYR A 344 19.11 -5.42 -7.19
CA TYR A 344 19.59 -6.70 -6.68
C TYR A 344 20.17 -6.56 -5.28
N PHE A 345 21.03 -5.57 -5.07
CA PHE A 345 21.61 -5.31 -3.75
C PHE A 345 20.57 -4.83 -2.72
N LYS A 346 19.75 -3.83 -3.09
CA LYS A 346 18.79 -3.17 -2.20
C LYS A 346 17.76 -4.15 -1.64
N ASP A 347 17.25 -5.03 -2.50
CA ASP A 347 16.20 -5.98 -2.13
C ASP A 347 16.75 -7.38 -1.81
N ASN A 348 18.08 -7.52 -1.69
CA ASN A 348 18.74 -8.80 -1.50
C ASN A 348 18.31 -9.85 -2.54
N ILE A 349 18.19 -9.47 -3.81
CA ILE A 349 17.82 -10.36 -4.94
C ILE A 349 19.10 -10.82 -5.65
N HIS A 350 19.21 -12.12 -5.94
CA HIS A 350 20.29 -12.69 -6.77
C HIS A 350 19.79 -13.19 -8.14
N CYS A 351 18.48 -13.38 -8.33
CA CYS A 351 17.92 -13.86 -9.59
C CYS A 351 16.62 -13.13 -10.00
N TRP A 352 16.41 -12.95 -11.32
CA TRP A 352 15.18 -12.36 -11.86
C TRP A 352 14.58 -13.27 -12.94
N ILE A 353 13.50 -13.95 -12.59
CA ILE A 353 12.81 -14.90 -13.44
C ILE A 353 11.64 -14.21 -14.14
N LYS A 354 11.57 -14.34 -15.47
CA LYS A 354 10.47 -13.87 -16.30
C LYS A 354 9.92 -15.06 -17.09
N PRO A 355 9.02 -15.84 -16.47
CA PRO A 355 8.48 -17.05 -17.06
C PRO A 355 7.55 -16.76 -18.24
#